data_AF-M9R765-F1
#
_entry.id   AF-M9R765-F1
#
_cell.length_a   1.000
_cell.length_b   1.000
_cell.length_c   1.000
_cell.angle_alpha   90.00
_cell.angle_beta   90.00
_cell.angle_gamma   90.00
#
_symmetry.space_group_name_H-M   'P 1'
#
loop_
_entity.id
_entity.type
_entity.pdbx_description
1 polymer ?
#
loop_
_entity_poly.entity_id
_entity_poly.type
_entity_poly.pdbx_seq_one_letter_code
_entity_poly.pdbx_strand_id
1 'polypeptide(L)'
;MKVMLAAALVAIAGQAQALSCMQSDVARTFGWASEAEERYVVLLGAFAFSPPVKTQTDTNIPQSVRLPATFSGKYLGADGFVTAPTLDVTLNFECLAHWCGSISHDEAILTFVEQTADGYVLNVNPCHSTIFAPDDGYVQTAESCMRGTGCDERTF
;
A
#
# COMPACT_ATOMS: atom_id res chain seq x y z
N MET A 1 0.65 29.58 -56.75
CA MET A 1 1.63 29.32 -55.67
C MET A 1 1.29 30.18 -54.46
N LYS A 2 0.47 29.70 -53.53
CA LYS A 2 0.21 30.33 -52.21
C LYS A 2 -0.71 29.43 -51.39
N VAL A 3 -0.23 28.25 -51.04
CA VAL A 3 -0.86 27.44 -50.00
C VAL A 3 0.26 26.69 -49.30
N MET A 4 0.08 26.45 -48.00
CA MET A 4 0.96 25.70 -47.08
C MET A 4 1.90 26.55 -46.24
N LEU A 5 1.34 27.20 -45.22
CA LEU A 5 2.06 27.52 -43.99
C LEU A 5 1.11 27.61 -42.78
N ALA A 6 0.37 26.54 -42.47
CA ALA A 6 -0.48 26.50 -41.27
C ALA A 6 -0.91 25.07 -40.91
N ALA A 7 0.01 24.19 -40.48
CA ALA A 7 -0.35 22.93 -39.83
C ALA A 7 0.88 22.25 -39.21
N ALA A 8 1.42 22.77 -38.11
CA ALA A 8 2.50 22.06 -37.39
C ALA A 8 2.59 22.40 -35.89
N LEU A 9 1.50 22.81 -35.24
CA LEU A 9 1.52 23.19 -33.82
C LEU A 9 0.51 22.43 -32.94
N VAL A 10 0.15 21.20 -33.31
CA VAL A 10 -0.79 20.37 -32.55
C VAL A 10 -0.25 18.95 -32.42
N ALA A 11 0.68 18.68 -31.50
CA ALA A 11 0.95 17.32 -30.98
C ALA A 11 2.08 17.28 -29.91
N ILE A 12 2.02 18.10 -28.86
CA ILE A 12 2.81 17.81 -27.64
C ILE A 12 1.95 18.05 -26.40
N ALA A 13 0.76 17.47 -26.37
CA ALA A 13 0.08 17.21 -25.11
C ALA A 13 0.59 15.85 -24.60
N GLY A 14 1.83 15.85 -24.08
CA GLY A 14 2.30 14.72 -23.31
C GLY A 14 1.36 14.55 -22.12
N GLN A 15 0.70 13.40 -22.03
CA GLN A 15 -0.19 13.11 -20.92
C GLN A 15 0.68 13.01 -19.66
N ALA A 16 0.77 14.11 -18.92
CA ALA A 16 1.19 14.07 -17.53
C ALA A 16 0.08 13.33 -16.78
N GLN A 17 0.19 12.00 -16.75
CA GLN A 17 -0.58 11.16 -15.85
C GLN A 17 -0.12 11.55 -14.43
N ALA A 18 -0.75 12.58 -13.87
CA ALA A 18 -0.61 12.88 -12.45
C ALA A 18 -1.17 11.66 -11.72
N LEU A 19 -0.37 11.05 -10.85
CA LEU A 19 -0.84 9.96 -10.00
C LEU A 19 -1.93 10.52 -9.08
N SER A 20 -3.18 10.46 -9.52
CA SER A 20 -4.34 10.76 -8.68
C SER A 20 -4.64 9.49 -7.90
N CYS A 21 -3.98 9.32 -6.77
CA CYS A 21 -4.34 8.25 -5.85
C CYS A 21 -5.76 8.52 -5.37
N MET A 22 -6.67 7.60 -5.67
CA MET A 22 -7.96 7.57 -5.00
C MET A 22 -7.71 7.27 -3.52
N GLN A 23 -8.30 8.07 -2.63
CA GLN A 23 -8.14 7.89 -1.20
C GLN A 23 -8.59 6.48 -0.80
N SER A 24 -7.68 5.69 -0.24
CA SER A 24 -7.96 4.35 0.27
C SER A 24 -8.97 4.40 1.42
N ASP A 25 -9.83 3.39 1.50
CA ASP A 25 -10.79 3.20 2.59
C ASP A 25 -10.63 1.79 3.16
N VAL A 26 -10.68 1.65 4.49
CA VAL A 26 -10.44 0.38 5.18
C VAL A 26 -11.52 -0.65 4.86
N ALA A 27 -12.80 -0.27 4.84
CA ALA A 27 -13.88 -1.19 4.57
C ALA A 27 -13.81 -1.70 3.13
N ARG A 28 -13.58 -0.79 2.17
CA ARG A 28 -13.37 -1.16 0.76
C ARG A 28 -12.19 -2.11 0.59
N THR A 29 -11.07 -1.83 1.27
CA THR A 29 -9.87 -2.67 1.20
C THR A 29 -10.08 -4.02 1.85
N PHE A 30 -10.85 -4.08 2.94
CA PHE A 30 -11.23 -5.32 3.61
C PHE A 30 -12.11 -6.19 2.70
N GLY A 31 -13.11 -5.58 2.04
CA GLY A 31 -13.94 -6.26 1.05
C GLY A 31 -13.10 -6.86 -0.07
N TRP A 32 -12.25 -6.03 -0.70
CA TRP A 32 -11.32 -6.48 -1.73
C TRP A 32 -10.44 -7.65 -1.25
N ALA A 33 -9.83 -7.53 -0.07
CA ALA A 33 -8.96 -8.56 0.49
C ALA A 33 -9.70 -9.87 0.85
N SER A 34 -11.01 -9.78 1.14
CA SER A 34 -11.85 -10.94 1.45
C SER A 34 -12.36 -11.65 0.18
N GLU A 35 -12.43 -10.92 -0.93
CA GLU A 35 -12.86 -11.44 -2.24
C GLU A 35 -11.68 -11.87 -3.14
N ALA A 36 -10.45 -11.53 -2.74
CA ALA A 36 -9.23 -11.90 -3.44
C ALA A 36 -9.00 -13.42 -3.45
N GLU A 37 -8.32 -13.92 -4.48
CA GLU A 37 -7.91 -15.33 -4.54
C GLU A 37 -6.71 -15.59 -3.60
N GLU A 38 -5.90 -14.55 -3.40
CA GLU A 38 -4.84 -14.47 -2.40
C GLU A 38 -5.40 -14.35 -0.99
N ARG A 39 -4.60 -14.77 0.00
CA ARG A 39 -4.97 -14.67 1.41
C ARG A 39 -4.32 -13.45 2.03
N TYR A 40 -5.09 -12.67 2.77
CA TYR A 40 -4.58 -11.50 3.48
C TYR A 40 -4.80 -11.63 4.99
N VAL A 41 -3.81 -11.15 5.75
CA VAL A 41 -3.92 -10.93 7.19
C VAL A 41 -3.87 -9.43 7.47
N VAL A 42 -4.65 -8.97 8.44
CA VAL A 42 -4.65 -7.56 8.85
C VAL A 42 -3.76 -7.41 10.08
N LEU A 43 -2.71 -6.60 9.97
CA LEU A 43 -1.72 -6.37 11.01
C LEU A 43 -1.78 -4.93 11.48
N LEU A 44 -1.69 -4.72 12.80
CA LEU A 44 -1.54 -3.41 13.43
C LEU A 44 -0.24 -3.40 14.24
N GLY A 45 0.75 -2.66 13.78
CA GLY A 45 2.07 -2.65 14.41
C GLY A 45 3.14 -2.04 13.53
N ALA A 46 4.40 -2.26 13.92
CA ALA A 46 5.56 -1.64 13.31
C ALA A 46 6.44 -2.66 12.57
N PHE A 47 7.17 -2.17 11.58
CA PHE A 47 8.13 -2.95 10.79
C PHE A 47 9.54 -2.41 11.00
N ALA A 48 10.42 -3.27 11.53
CA ALA A 48 11.84 -3.00 11.64
C ALA A 48 12.57 -3.49 10.38
N PHE A 49 13.26 -2.61 9.67
CA PHE A 49 13.96 -2.92 8.41
C PHE A 49 15.09 -1.93 8.15
N SER A 50 16.12 -2.35 7.42
CA SER A 50 17.15 -1.41 6.95
C SER A 50 16.66 -0.73 5.67
N PRO A 51 16.44 0.61 5.66
CA PRO A 51 16.02 1.30 4.45
C PRO A 51 17.06 1.13 3.34
N PRO A 52 16.63 1.09 2.06
CA PRO A 52 17.57 0.95 0.97
C PRO A 52 18.49 2.18 0.94
N VAL A 53 19.79 1.95 0.77
CA VAL A 53 20.75 3.06 0.61
C VAL A 53 20.35 3.82 -0.65
N LYS A 54 20.05 5.12 -0.51
CA LYS A 54 19.82 5.99 -1.67
C LYS A 54 21.14 6.13 -2.42
N THR A 55 21.40 5.25 -3.39
CA THR A 55 22.51 5.44 -4.32
C THR A 55 22.12 6.57 -5.26
N GLN A 56 23.00 7.56 -5.38
CA GLN A 56 22.87 8.70 -6.29
C GLN A 56 23.10 8.23 -7.74
N THR A 57 22.39 7.19 -8.17
CA THR A 57 22.48 6.66 -9.52
C THR A 57 21.29 7.19 -10.27
N ASP A 58 21.59 8.06 -11.22
CA ASP A 58 20.72 8.89 -12.06
C ASP A 58 19.85 8.03 -12.99
N THR A 59 19.05 7.14 -12.40
CA THR A 59 18.05 6.35 -13.12
C THR A 59 16.74 7.11 -12.96
N ASN A 60 16.29 7.77 -14.03
CA ASN A 60 15.00 8.45 -14.04
C ASN A 60 13.84 7.48 -13.68
N ILE A 61 14.05 6.16 -13.70
CA ILE A 61 13.03 5.16 -13.37
C ILE A 61 13.51 4.32 -12.17
N PRO A 62 13.13 4.69 -10.93
CA PRO A 62 13.42 3.86 -9.77
C PRO A 62 12.80 2.46 -9.94
N GLN A 63 13.53 1.44 -9.48
CA GLN A 63 13.10 0.05 -9.53
C GLN A 63 12.44 -0.34 -8.20
N SER A 64 11.42 -1.20 -8.26
CA SER A 64 10.85 -1.81 -7.07
C SER A 64 11.90 -2.63 -6.32
N VAL A 65 11.86 -2.60 -4.98
CA VAL A 65 12.85 -3.27 -4.13
C VAL A 65 12.14 -4.11 -3.08
N ARG A 66 12.63 -5.32 -2.85
CA ARG A 66 12.18 -6.20 -1.77
C ARG A 66 13.18 -6.18 -0.62
N LEU A 67 12.72 -5.92 0.59
CA LEU A 67 13.55 -5.89 1.79
C LEU A 67 12.96 -6.82 2.87
N PRO A 68 13.79 -7.58 3.59
CA PRO A 68 13.33 -8.28 4.77
C PRO A 68 13.02 -7.28 5.90
N ALA A 69 11.97 -7.57 6.66
CA ALA A 69 11.57 -6.82 7.83
C ALA A 69 11.05 -7.75 8.92
N THR A 70 11.14 -7.29 10.16
CA THR A 70 10.53 -7.94 11.30
C THR A 70 9.33 -7.13 11.76
N PHE A 71 8.15 -7.76 11.77
CA PHE A 71 6.92 -7.16 12.27
C PHE A 71 6.74 -7.43 13.77
N SER A 72 6.30 -6.40 14.48
CA SER A 72 5.87 -6.51 15.88
C SER A 72 4.55 -5.76 16.10
N GLY A 73 3.60 -6.42 16.78
CA GLY A 73 2.29 -5.82 17.05
C GLY A 73 1.18 -6.85 17.23
N LYS A 74 0.04 -6.57 16.60
CA LYS A 74 -1.20 -7.33 16.72
C LYS A 74 -1.67 -7.78 15.35
N TYR A 75 -2.39 -8.90 15.30
CA TYR A 75 -3.14 -9.32 14.12
C TYR A 75 -4.63 -9.32 14.43
N LEU A 76 -5.44 -9.10 13.41
CA LEU A 76 -6.88 -9.13 13.53
C LEU A 76 -7.40 -10.56 13.50
N GLY A 77 -8.04 -10.97 14.59
CA GLY A 77 -8.81 -12.22 14.69
C GLY A 77 -10.31 -11.95 14.74
N ALA A 78 -11.11 -13.02 14.84
CA ALA A 78 -12.57 -12.93 14.92
C ALA A 78 -13.06 -12.05 16.09
N ASP A 79 -12.32 -12.03 17.20
CA ASP A 79 -12.65 -11.26 18.40
C ASP A 79 -12.00 -9.86 18.45
N GLY A 80 -11.32 -9.44 17.37
CA GLY A 80 -10.58 -8.17 17.29
C GLY A 80 -9.06 -8.35 17.29
N PHE A 81 -8.32 -7.27 17.56
CA PHE A 81 -6.85 -7.30 17.51
C PHE A 81 -6.21 -7.98 18.72
N VAL A 82 -5.53 -9.10 18.48
CA VAL A 82 -4.79 -9.87 19.50
C VAL A 82 -3.30 -9.83 19.23
N THR A 83 -2.48 -10.09 20.25
CA THR A 83 -1.02 -10.09 20.12
C THR A 83 -0.57 -11.07 19.04
N ALA A 84 0.21 -10.58 18.08
CA ALA A 84 0.83 -11.42 17.07
C ALA A 84 2.14 -12.00 17.59
N PRO A 85 2.51 -13.23 17.19
CA PRO A 85 3.92 -13.61 17.24
C PRO A 85 4.74 -12.63 16.38
N THR A 86 6.02 -12.47 16.68
CA THR A 86 6.94 -11.78 15.77
C THR A 86 6.92 -12.48 14.41
N LEU A 87 6.72 -11.71 13.33
CA LEU A 87 6.65 -12.24 11.97
C LEU A 87 7.80 -11.70 11.14
N ASP A 88 8.44 -12.57 10.35
CA ASP A 88 9.28 -12.14 9.24
C ASP A 88 8.38 -11.78 8.06
N VAL A 89 8.53 -10.54 7.57
CA VAL A 89 7.72 -9.99 6.48
C VAL A 89 8.65 -9.45 5.41
N THR A 90 8.35 -9.76 4.15
CA THR A 90 9.00 -9.10 3.02
C THR A 90 8.26 -7.80 2.70
N LEU A 91 8.95 -6.67 2.81
CA LEU A 91 8.46 -5.39 2.32
C LEU A 91 8.78 -5.28 0.83
N ASN A 92 7.75 -5.26 0.00
CA ASN A 92 7.87 -5.03 -1.43
C ASN A 92 7.57 -3.56 -1.74
N PHE A 93 8.61 -2.73 -1.79
CA PHE A 93 8.49 -1.31 -2.14
C PHE A 93 8.32 -1.18 -3.65
N GLU A 94 7.09 -0.89 -4.08
CA GLU A 94 6.75 -0.78 -5.48
C GLU A 94 6.99 0.62 -6.01
N CYS A 95 7.55 0.72 -7.22
CA CYS A 95 7.73 1.96 -7.94
C CYS A 95 6.84 1.98 -9.19
N LEU A 96 6.03 3.04 -9.33
CA LEU A 96 5.25 3.36 -10.51
C LEU A 96 5.86 4.60 -11.15
N ALA A 97 6.48 4.43 -12.33
CA ALA A 97 7.25 5.46 -13.01
C ALA A 97 8.32 6.08 -12.08
N HIS A 98 8.08 7.29 -11.57
CA HIS A 98 9.03 8.05 -10.75
C HIS A 98 8.65 8.06 -9.25
N TRP A 99 7.53 7.43 -8.88
CA TRP A 99 7.02 7.40 -7.52
C TRP A 99 7.17 6.01 -6.94
N CYS A 100 7.81 5.91 -5.78
CA CYS A 100 7.87 4.67 -5.02
C CYS A 100 7.06 4.78 -3.76
N GLY A 101 6.47 3.67 -3.32
CA GLY A 101 5.89 3.59 -1.99
C GLY A 101 6.95 3.78 -0.91
N SER A 102 6.51 4.24 0.25
CA SER A 102 7.36 4.44 1.40
C SER A 102 6.56 4.27 2.68
N ILE A 103 7.16 3.65 3.70
CA ILE A 103 6.63 3.63 5.06
C ILE A 103 7.72 4.11 6.01
N SER A 104 7.30 4.68 7.14
CA SER A 104 8.21 5.00 8.22
C SER A 104 8.79 3.71 8.83
N HIS A 105 10.05 3.78 9.23
CA HIS A 105 10.71 2.73 10.01
C HIS A 105 10.20 2.75 11.45
N ASP A 106 9.90 1.59 12.03
CA ASP A 106 9.46 1.41 13.43
C ASP A 106 8.21 2.20 13.84
N GLU A 107 7.40 2.69 12.89
CA GLU A 107 6.13 3.36 13.19
C GLU A 107 4.96 2.39 13.07
N ALA A 108 3.98 2.50 13.98
CA ALA A 108 2.79 1.66 13.95
C ALA A 108 1.87 2.06 12.79
N ILE A 109 1.45 1.07 12.00
CA ILE A 109 0.50 1.20 10.89
C ILE A 109 -0.47 0.02 10.87
N LEU A 110 -1.65 0.25 10.31
CA LEU A 110 -2.61 -0.79 9.99
C LEU A 110 -2.39 -1.24 8.55
N THR A 111 -2.17 -2.53 8.32
CA THR A 111 -1.74 -3.06 7.02
C THR A 111 -2.47 -4.33 6.65
N PHE A 112 -2.79 -4.46 5.36
CA PHE A 112 -3.23 -5.71 4.76
C PHE A 112 -2.02 -6.40 4.13
N VAL A 113 -1.59 -7.50 4.74
CA VAL A 113 -0.38 -8.23 4.38
C VAL A 113 -0.77 -9.55 3.72
N GLU A 114 -0.22 -9.80 2.54
CA GLU A 114 -0.46 -11.03 1.80
C GLU A 114 0.25 -12.20 2.47
N GLN A 115 -0.46 -13.32 2.62
CA GLN A 115 0.07 -14.59 3.08
C GLN A 115 0.27 -15.51 1.87
N THR A 116 1.54 -15.63 1.47
CA THR A 116 1.97 -16.49 0.35
C THR A 116 2.43 -17.86 0.85
N ALA A 117 2.81 -18.75 -0.08
CA ALA A 117 3.48 -20.01 0.26
C ALA A 117 4.87 -19.80 0.90
N ASP A 118 5.54 -18.70 0.55
CA ASP A 118 6.92 -18.39 0.97
C ASP A 118 6.99 -17.45 2.19
N GLY A 119 5.83 -17.04 2.73
CA GLY A 119 5.74 -16.16 3.90
C GLY A 119 4.84 -14.95 3.66
N TYR A 120 5.07 -13.90 4.45
CA TYR A 120 4.25 -12.69 4.45
C TYR A 120 4.86 -11.60 3.57
N VAL A 121 4.03 -10.94 2.77
CA VAL A 121 4.47 -9.86 1.88
C VAL A 121 3.59 -8.64 2.09
N LEU A 122 4.20 -7.52 2.44
CA LEU A 122 3.55 -6.21 2.44
C LEU A 122 3.93 -5.46 1.18
N ASN A 123 2.98 -5.26 0.27
CA ASN A 123 3.15 -4.41 -0.91
C ASN A 123 3.01 -2.94 -0.51
N VAL A 124 4.11 -2.20 -0.60
CA VAL A 124 4.19 -0.77 -0.28
C VAL A 124 4.19 0.00 -1.60
N ASN A 125 3.01 0.31 -2.11
CA ASN A 125 2.84 1.07 -3.34
C ASN A 125 2.75 2.59 -3.09
N PRO A 126 2.95 3.43 -4.13
CA PRO A 126 2.94 4.89 -3.98
C PRO A 126 1.62 5.50 -3.51
N CYS A 127 0.51 4.76 -3.60
CA CYS A 127 -0.82 5.20 -3.18
C CYS A 127 -1.23 4.65 -1.81
N HIS A 128 -0.38 3.87 -1.14
CA HIS A 128 -0.67 3.26 0.16
C HIS A 128 -2.03 2.52 0.18
N SER A 129 -2.35 1.80 -0.89
CA SER A 129 -3.69 1.20 -1.06
C SER A 129 -4.08 0.19 0.03
N THR A 130 -3.09 -0.39 0.72
CA THR A 130 -3.24 -1.42 1.75
C THR A 130 -2.66 -0.99 3.10
N ILE A 131 -2.29 0.29 3.25
CA ILE A 131 -1.57 0.83 4.42
C ILE A 131 -2.34 2.03 4.95
N PHE A 132 -2.68 2.00 6.23
CA PHE A 132 -3.47 3.00 6.90
C PHE A 132 -2.77 3.47 8.17
N ALA A 133 -3.07 4.71 8.58
CA ALA A 133 -2.67 5.21 9.88
C ALA A 133 -3.24 4.31 11.00
N PRO A 134 -2.60 4.23 12.16
CA PRO A 134 -3.09 3.45 13.31
C PRO A 134 -4.22 4.20 14.05
N ASP A 135 -5.15 4.78 13.30
CA ASP A 135 -6.29 5.55 13.83
C ASP A 135 -7.35 4.62 14.41
N ASP A 136 -7.91 4.99 15.57
CA ASP A 136 -8.92 4.20 16.28
C ASP A 136 -10.16 3.93 15.41
N GLY A 137 -10.53 4.87 14.54
CA GLY A 137 -11.61 4.68 13.60
C GLY A 137 -11.27 3.62 12.55
N TYR A 138 -10.02 3.56 12.05
CA TYR A 138 -9.62 2.59 11.03
C TYR A 138 -9.57 1.18 11.64
N VAL A 139 -9.04 1.09 12.87
CA VAL A 139 -9.02 -0.15 13.66
C VAL A 139 -10.45 -0.66 13.89
N GLN A 140 -11.35 0.19 14.38
CA GLN A 140 -12.76 -0.18 14.61
C GLN A 140 -13.49 -0.61 13.33
N THR A 141 -13.17 0.03 12.19
CA THR A 141 -13.71 -0.36 10.88
C THR A 141 -13.27 -1.77 10.51
N ALA A 142 -11.96 -2.06 10.56
CA ALA A 142 -11.43 -3.38 10.26
C ALA A 142 -12.02 -4.47 11.18
N GLU A 143 -12.13 -4.19 12.47
CA GLU A 143 -12.76 -5.13 13.41
C GLU A 143 -14.24 -5.38 13.13
N SER A 144 -14.99 -4.34 12.74
CA SER A 144 -16.41 -4.47 12.41
C SER A 144 -16.61 -5.30 11.15
N CYS A 145 -15.76 -5.09 10.14
CA CYS A 145 -15.72 -5.90 8.93
C CYS A 145 -15.43 -7.37 9.26
N MET A 146 -14.43 -7.64 10.10
CA MET A 146 -14.07 -8.99 10.53
C MET A 146 -15.20 -9.71 11.28
N ARG A 147 -15.96 -8.98 12.12
CA ARG A 147 -17.10 -9.54 12.85
C ARG A 147 -18.37 -9.69 12.02
N GLY A 148 -18.41 -9.12 10.81
CA GLY A 148 -19.62 -9.05 9.99
C GLY A 148 -20.73 -8.19 10.61
N THR A 149 -20.41 -7.32 11.57
CA THR A 149 -21.37 -6.42 12.23
C THR A 149 -21.58 -5.10 11.48
N GLY A 150 -20.81 -4.88 10.42
CA GLY A 150 -20.85 -3.71 9.54
C GLY A 150 -19.52 -3.56 8.79
N CYS A 151 -19.53 -3.10 7.55
CA CYS A 151 -18.31 -2.87 6.76
C CYS A 151 -18.57 -1.81 5.69
N ASP A 152 -18.97 -0.62 6.14
CA ASP A 152 -19.34 0.48 5.26
C ASP A 152 -18.15 1.43 5.05
N GLU A 153 -17.96 1.87 3.80
CA GLU A 153 -16.97 2.87 3.45
C GLU A 153 -17.26 4.20 4.15
N ARG A 154 -16.21 4.93 4.53
CA ARG A 154 -16.42 6.26 5.10
C ARG A 154 -16.80 7.26 4.01
N THR A 155 -17.86 8.02 4.25
CA THR A 155 -18.13 9.25 3.50
C THR A 155 -17.14 10.34 3.88
N PHE A 156 -16.53 10.95 2.87
CA PHE A 156 -15.60 12.08 2.98
C PHE A 156 -16.28 13.40 2.63
#